data_AF-B8AQP7-F1
#
_entry.id   AF-B8AQP7-F1
#
_cell.length_a   1.000
_cell.length_b   1.000
_cell.length_c   1.000
_cell.angle_alpha   90.00
_cell.angle_beta   90.00
_cell.angle_gamma   90.00
#
_symmetry.space_group_name_H-M   'P 1'
#
loop_
_entity.id
_entity.type
_entity.pdbx_description
1 polymer ?
#
loop_
_entity_poly.entity_id
_entity_poly.type
_entity_poly.pdbx_seq_one_letter_code
_entity_poly.pdbx_strand_id
1 'polypeptide(L)'
;MYEYSWYSASRVYHSEPSIFSLDELREYLLVKAFVFSDTSTENYLVVLIHNPRWQLSFARVGDDKWTWLPPHTHYADCIYKDGILYAVNKVGEIHAFDLSGPVVTMKTIIEMVPGYACDKMYIVEAPWGDLLQVWRSYEYIEGDYEADLHDADPAISVVNTGEIKIFSVDTVEKKRVEIKNLDGHVLFLGHNQSLCLSMEEYPNLKENYTYFTDDNDLSLFGRKNNRRDIGLFDLKHNSREELVSPQLWSNFPAPVWITPSFTKLNFAKKKHL
;
A
#
# COMPACT_ATOMS: atom_id res chain seq x y z
N MET A 1 23.49 5.87 -2.12
CA MET A 1 22.39 6.85 -2.10
C MET A 1 22.90 8.17 -2.68
N TYR A 2 22.06 9.00 -3.31
CA TYR A 2 22.51 10.25 -3.93
C TYR A 2 22.61 11.39 -2.91
N GLU A 3 23.73 12.09 -2.91
CA GLU A 3 24.00 13.20 -1.99
C GLU A 3 23.19 14.46 -2.34
N TYR A 4 22.89 14.66 -3.63
CA TYR A 4 22.21 15.82 -4.16
C TYR A 4 20.95 15.42 -4.94
N SER A 5 19.90 16.23 -4.79
CA SER A 5 18.62 16.03 -5.47
C SER A 5 18.85 16.35 -6.93
N TRP A 6 18.50 15.41 -7.82
CA TRP A 6 18.62 15.64 -9.26
C TRP A 6 17.80 16.85 -9.75
N TYR A 7 16.76 17.26 -9.02
CA TYR A 7 15.83 18.32 -9.43
C TYR A 7 16.17 19.68 -8.86
N SER A 8 16.46 19.73 -7.56
CA SER A 8 16.73 20.99 -6.86
C SER A 8 18.22 21.29 -6.73
N ALA A 9 19.09 20.33 -7.10
CA ALA A 9 20.53 20.34 -6.79
C ALA A 9 20.84 20.54 -5.30
N SER A 10 19.82 20.47 -4.42
CA SER A 10 19.99 20.64 -2.98
C SER A 10 20.54 19.36 -2.39
N ARG A 11 21.44 19.48 -1.40
CA ARG A 11 21.92 18.33 -0.64
C ARG A 11 20.73 17.67 0.06
N VAL A 12 20.62 16.35 -0.08
CA VAL A 12 19.45 15.56 0.33
C VAL A 12 19.78 14.64 1.49
N TYR A 13 21.05 14.24 1.58
CA TYR A 13 21.53 13.27 2.54
C TYR A 13 22.77 13.82 3.25
N HIS A 14 22.75 13.68 4.58
CA HIS A 14 23.76 14.24 5.48
C HIS A 14 24.67 13.20 6.11
N SER A 15 24.44 11.90 5.86
CA SER A 15 25.22 10.81 6.44
C SER A 15 26.29 10.30 5.46
N GLU A 16 27.38 9.77 6.01
CA GLU A 16 28.42 9.08 5.25
C GLU A 16 27.85 7.86 4.50
N PRO A 17 28.44 7.47 3.36
CA PRO A 17 28.03 6.25 2.64
C PRO A 17 28.25 5.00 3.49
N SER A 18 27.20 4.19 3.67
CA SER A 18 27.29 2.89 4.34
C SER A 18 27.35 1.75 3.33
N ILE A 19 28.10 0.69 3.67
CA ILE A 19 28.17 -0.55 2.89
C ILE A 19 27.12 -1.52 3.45
N PHE A 20 26.30 -2.08 2.56
CA PHE A 20 25.29 -3.09 2.88
C PHE A 20 25.52 -4.32 2.02
N SER A 21 25.18 -5.51 2.53
CA SER A 21 25.00 -6.68 1.68
C SER A 21 23.83 -6.48 0.72
N LEU A 22 23.74 -7.29 -0.34
CA LEU A 22 22.66 -7.16 -1.33
C LEU A 22 21.26 -7.33 -0.71
N ASP A 23 21.11 -8.26 0.24
CA ASP A 23 19.84 -8.53 0.90
C ASP A 23 19.43 -7.37 1.83
N GLU A 24 20.37 -6.85 2.61
CA GLU A 24 20.14 -5.66 3.45
C GLU A 24 19.83 -4.42 2.61
N LEU A 25 20.53 -4.24 1.49
CA LEU A 25 20.29 -3.12 0.59
C LEU A 25 18.89 -3.20 -0.02
N ARG A 26 18.40 -4.40 -0.34
CA ARG A 26 17.03 -4.60 -0.83
C ARG A 26 16.00 -4.19 0.23
N GLU A 27 16.17 -4.65 1.48
CA GLU A 27 15.30 -4.27 2.60
C GLU A 27 15.35 -2.75 2.84
N TYR A 28 16.51 -2.12 2.64
CA TYR A 28 16.65 -0.68 2.87
C TYR A 28 16.14 0.17 1.71
N LEU A 29 16.29 -0.25 0.45
CA LEU A 29 15.95 0.57 -0.72
C LEU A 29 14.51 0.40 -1.17
N LEU A 30 13.93 -0.79 -1.07
CA LEU A 30 12.59 -1.07 -1.58
C LEU A 30 11.56 -0.93 -0.47
N VAL A 31 10.59 -0.05 -0.67
CA VAL A 31 9.48 0.14 0.27
C VAL A 31 8.29 -0.69 -0.16
N LYS A 32 7.85 -0.58 -1.42
CA LYS A 32 6.70 -1.32 -1.95
C LYS A 32 6.87 -1.55 -3.45
N ALA A 33 6.41 -2.69 -3.95
CA ALA A 33 6.46 -3.04 -5.36
C ALA A 33 5.08 -3.45 -5.87
N PHE A 34 4.75 -3.01 -7.08
CA PHE A 34 3.48 -3.26 -7.74
C PHE A 34 3.73 -3.85 -9.12
N VAL A 35 2.88 -4.78 -9.51
CA VAL A 35 2.86 -5.33 -10.87
C VAL A 35 1.46 -5.11 -11.42
N PHE A 36 1.35 -4.31 -12.46
CA PHE A 36 0.10 -4.02 -13.13
C PHE A 36 0.10 -4.66 -14.52
N SER A 37 -1.04 -5.19 -14.94
CA SER A 37 -1.27 -5.54 -16.33
C SER A 37 -1.68 -4.30 -17.11
N ASP A 38 -1.01 -4.06 -18.24
CA ASP A 38 -1.40 -3.07 -19.21
C ASP A 38 -2.12 -3.75 -20.37
N THR A 39 -3.44 -3.66 -20.36
CA THR A 39 -4.30 -4.27 -21.38
C THR A 39 -4.13 -3.62 -22.75
N SER A 40 -3.65 -2.37 -22.82
CA SER A 40 -3.45 -1.67 -24.10
C SER A 40 -2.22 -2.17 -24.86
N THR A 41 -1.23 -2.69 -24.14
CA THR A 41 0.03 -3.20 -24.71
C THR A 41 0.21 -4.71 -24.55
N GLU A 42 -0.78 -5.40 -23.95
CA GLU A 42 -0.70 -6.81 -23.53
C GLU A 42 0.59 -7.11 -22.74
N ASN A 43 1.03 -6.16 -21.91
CA ASN A 43 2.30 -6.21 -21.21
C ASN A 43 2.16 -5.90 -19.72
N TYR A 44 3.25 -5.99 -18.97
CA TYR A 44 3.28 -5.68 -17.55
C TYR A 44 4.08 -4.41 -17.26
N LEU A 45 3.57 -3.63 -16.33
CA LEU A 45 4.22 -2.47 -15.73
C LEU A 45 4.60 -2.82 -14.30
N VAL A 46 5.86 -2.64 -13.94
CA VAL A 46 6.33 -2.73 -12.56
C VAL A 46 6.54 -1.32 -12.03
N VAL A 47 5.98 -1.02 -10.86
CA VAL A 47 6.18 0.26 -10.17
C VAL A 47 6.79 -0.01 -8.80
N LEU A 48 7.79 0.78 -8.42
CA LEU A 48 8.45 0.72 -7.14
C LEU A 48 8.23 2.03 -6.38
N ILE A 49 7.84 1.92 -5.12
CA ILE A 49 8.07 2.96 -4.12
C ILE A 49 9.39 2.63 -3.43
N HIS A 50 10.34 3.56 -3.46
CA HIS A 50 11.70 3.30 -3.02
C HIS A 50 12.32 4.45 -2.23
N ASN A 51 13.24 4.11 -1.34
CA ASN A 51 14.08 5.05 -0.61
C ASN A 51 15.03 5.81 -1.55
N PRO A 52 15.50 7.01 -1.16
CA PRO A 52 15.51 7.57 0.21
C PRO A 52 14.28 8.39 0.60
N ARG A 53 13.41 8.72 -0.35
CA ARG A 53 12.27 9.62 -0.10
C ARG A 53 10.92 9.05 -0.54
N TRP A 54 10.85 7.73 -0.68
CA TRP A 54 9.62 7.00 -1.04
C TRP A 54 9.07 7.55 -2.35
N GLN A 55 9.97 7.55 -3.33
CA GLN A 55 9.72 8.05 -4.66
C GLN A 55 9.32 6.91 -5.57
N LEU A 56 8.75 7.25 -6.72
CA LEU A 56 8.28 6.29 -7.68
C LEU A 56 9.30 6.09 -8.80
N SER A 57 9.51 4.83 -9.15
CA SER A 57 10.13 4.45 -10.42
C SER A 57 9.30 3.38 -11.08
N PHE A 58 9.29 3.32 -12.40
CA PHE A 58 8.59 2.26 -13.14
C PHE A 58 9.46 1.67 -14.25
N ALA A 59 9.12 0.46 -14.66
CA ALA A 59 9.70 -0.20 -15.82
C ALA A 59 8.64 -1.09 -16.47
N ARG A 60 8.70 -1.21 -17.79
CA ARG A 60 7.92 -2.19 -18.57
C ARG A 60 8.77 -3.41 -18.88
N VAL A 61 8.10 -4.52 -19.21
CA VAL A 61 8.83 -5.68 -19.74
C VAL A 61 9.53 -5.28 -21.03
N GLY A 62 10.84 -5.51 -21.08
CA GLY A 62 11.70 -5.14 -22.20
C GLY A 62 12.51 -3.87 -21.98
N ASP A 63 12.17 -3.06 -20.97
CA ASP A 63 13.01 -1.91 -20.58
C ASP A 63 14.34 -2.41 -20.03
N ASP A 64 15.43 -1.72 -20.38
CA ASP A 64 16.78 -1.99 -19.89
C ASP A 64 17.13 -1.22 -18.60
N LYS A 65 16.24 -0.30 -18.18
CA LYS A 65 16.41 0.57 -17.03
C LYS A 65 15.08 1.00 -16.44
N TRP A 66 15.13 1.43 -15.18
CA TRP A 66 13.99 2.06 -14.50
C TRP A 66 13.85 3.53 -14.90
N THR A 67 12.61 3.98 -15.10
CA THR A 67 12.25 5.38 -15.30
C THR A 67 11.78 5.99 -13.99
N TRP A 68 12.50 6.99 -13.50
CA TRP A 68 12.20 7.69 -12.25
C TRP A 68 11.11 8.77 -12.45
N LEU A 69 10.21 8.92 -11.47
CA LEU A 69 9.03 9.80 -11.49
C LEU A 69 9.11 10.94 -10.45
N PRO A 70 9.78 12.06 -10.78
CA PRO A 70 9.89 13.24 -9.93
C PRO A 70 8.75 14.25 -10.06
N PRO A 71 8.73 15.35 -9.27
CA PRO A 71 9.62 15.70 -8.14
C PRO A 71 9.10 15.26 -6.77
N HIS A 72 7.92 14.65 -6.71
CA HIS A 72 7.24 14.35 -5.46
C HIS A 72 7.85 13.15 -4.73
N THR A 73 7.48 13.02 -3.46
CA THR A 73 8.09 12.11 -2.47
C THR A 73 7.01 11.63 -1.51
N HIS A 74 7.37 10.73 -0.59
CA HIS A 74 6.49 10.20 0.45
C HIS A 74 5.26 9.48 -0.12
N TYR A 75 5.40 8.84 -1.28
CA TYR A 75 4.35 8.00 -1.83
C TYR A 75 4.09 6.80 -0.90
N ALA A 76 2.81 6.50 -0.71
CA ALA A 76 2.35 5.42 0.16
C ALA A 76 1.75 4.26 -0.64
N ASP A 77 1.01 4.58 -1.71
CA ASP A 77 0.34 3.59 -2.54
C ASP A 77 0.14 4.08 -3.97
N CYS A 78 -0.09 3.16 -4.91
CA CYS A 78 -0.42 3.52 -6.30
C CYS A 78 -1.29 2.47 -6.98
N ILE A 79 -2.00 2.90 -8.03
CA ILE A 79 -2.75 2.05 -8.93
C ILE A 79 -2.58 2.53 -10.38
N TYR A 80 -2.59 1.58 -11.31
CA TYR A 80 -2.48 1.85 -12.74
C TYR A 80 -3.78 1.51 -13.45
N LYS A 81 -4.28 2.45 -14.25
CA LYS A 81 -5.50 2.30 -15.05
C LYS A 81 -5.34 3.05 -16.36
N ASP A 82 -5.55 2.34 -17.47
CA ASP A 82 -5.66 2.91 -18.82
C ASP A 82 -4.51 3.87 -19.20
N GLY A 83 -3.26 3.47 -18.97
CA GLY A 83 -2.09 4.31 -19.28
C GLY A 83 -1.73 5.33 -18.20
N ILE A 84 -2.57 5.49 -17.18
CA ILE A 84 -2.39 6.47 -16.11
C ILE A 84 -2.03 5.77 -14.79
N LEU A 85 -0.94 6.19 -14.18
CA LEU A 85 -0.56 5.78 -12.82
C LEU A 85 -1.06 6.84 -11.83
N TYR A 86 -2.00 6.46 -10.98
CA TYR A 86 -2.47 7.26 -9.87
C TYR A 86 -1.70 6.90 -8.61
N ALA A 87 -1.06 7.87 -7.97
CA ALA A 87 -0.27 7.62 -6.77
C ALA A 87 -0.63 8.60 -5.66
N VAL A 88 -0.81 8.06 -4.46
CA VAL A 88 -1.13 8.82 -3.25
C VAL A 88 0.09 8.95 -2.36
N ASN A 89 0.31 10.13 -1.79
CA ASN A 89 1.36 10.35 -0.80
C ASN A 89 0.81 10.45 0.64
N LYS A 90 1.72 10.50 1.62
CA LYS A 90 1.38 10.54 3.05
C LYS A 90 0.55 11.74 3.50
N VAL A 91 0.55 12.84 2.75
CA VAL A 91 -0.28 14.03 3.05
C VAL A 91 -1.62 14.01 2.30
N GLY A 92 -1.92 12.90 1.61
CA GLY A 92 -3.19 12.67 0.93
C GLY A 92 -3.32 13.35 -0.43
N GLU A 93 -2.23 13.88 -1.01
CA GLU A 93 -2.23 14.31 -2.41
C GLU A 93 -2.33 13.11 -3.33
N ILE A 94 -3.05 13.27 -4.44
CA ILE A 94 -3.08 12.28 -5.51
C ILE A 94 -2.51 12.91 -6.77
N HIS A 95 -1.51 12.24 -7.32
CA HIS A 95 -0.87 12.59 -8.58
C HIS A 95 -1.26 11.57 -9.65
N ALA A 96 -1.63 12.07 -10.83
CA ALA A 96 -1.85 11.26 -12.03
C ALA A 96 -0.65 11.42 -12.95
N PHE A 97 0.06 10.32 -13.21
CA PHE A 97 1.15 10.24 -14.18
C PHE A 97 0.64 9.61 -15.47
N ASP A 98 0.67 10.36 -16.56
CA ASP A 98 0.40 9.81 -17.89
C ASP A 98 1.65 9.10 -18.40
N LEU A 99 1.56 7.77 -18.49
CA LEU A 99 2.63 6.90 -18.94
C LEU A 99 2.39 6.41 -20.38
N SER A 100 1.31 6.83 -21.04
CA SER A 100 0.92 6.33 -22.36
C SER A 100 1.88 6.74 -23.49
N GLY A 101 2.57 7.87 -23.32
CA GLY A 101 3.51 8.42 -24.28
C GLY A 101 4.99 8.18 -23.94
N PRO A 102 5.90 8.61 -24.85
CA PRO A 102 7.35 8.55 -24.62
C PRO A 102 7.83 9.56 -23.56
N VAL A 103 7.01 10.59 -23.28
CA VAL A 103 7.27 11.61 -22.27
C VAL A 103 6.22 11.47 -21.18
N VAL A 104 6.67 11.24 -19.95
CA VAL A 104 5.78 11.19 -18.79
C VAL A 104 5.33 12.59 -18.42
N THR A 105 4.02 12.78 -18.26
CA THR A 105 3.46 14.01 -17.68
C THR A 105 2.79 13.72 -16.35
N MET A 106 2.72 14.72 -15.47
CA MET A 106 2.15 14.58 -14.14
C MET A 106 1.21 15.74 -13.85
N LYS A 107 0.07 15.44 -13.21
CA LYS A 107 -0.88 16.43 -12.71
C LYS A 107 -1.30 16.09 -11.28
N THR A 108 -1.37 17.09 -10.41
CA THR A 108 -2.05 16.98 -9.11
C THR A 108 -3.56 17.02 -9.34
N ILE A 109 -4.23 15.90 -9.03
CA ILE A 109 -5.68 15.76 -9.17
C ILE A 109 -6.40 15.99 -7.84
N ILE A 110 -5.73 15.72 -6.72
CA ILE A 110 -6.21 16.01 -5.37
C ILE A 110 -5.07 16.65 -4.59
N GLU A 111 -5.33 17.82 -4.02
CA GLU A 111 -4.38 18.58 -3.19
C GLU A 111 -4.29 17.99 -1.77
N MET A 112 -3.28 18.38 -1.00
CA MET A 112 -3.18 17.98 0.41
C MET A 112 -4.30 18.60 1.26
N VAL A 113 -4.61 17.99 2.40
CA VAL A 113 -5.43 18.62 3.44
C VAL A 113 -4.50 19.27 4.47
N PRO A 114 -4.44 20.61 4.59
CA PRO A 114 -3.53 21.26 5.52
C PRO A 114 -3.73 20.80 6.96
N GLY A 115 -2.64 20.50 7.67
CA GLY A 115 -2.67 20.08 9.08
C GLY A 115 -3.14 18.64 9.30
N TYR A 116 -3.36 17.86 8.23
CA TYR A 116 -3.76 16.46 8.32
C TYR A 116 -2.67 15.54 7.79
N ALA A 117 -2.26 14.58 8.61
CA ALA A 117 -1.43 13.45 8.22
C ALA A 117 -2.06 12.18 8.80
N CYS A 118 -2.21 11.16 7.97
CA CYS A 118 -2.66 9.84 8.40
C CYS A 118 -1.48 8.89 8.41
N ASP A 119 -1.52 7.86 9.26
CA ASP A 119 -0.44 6.89 9.37
C ASP A 119 -0.23 6.13 8.06
N LYS A 120 -1.33 5.72 7.43
CA LYS A 120 -1.33 5.04 6.13
C LYS A 120 -2.39 5.59 5.19
N MET A 121 -1.98 5.72 3.93
CA MET A 121 -2.80 6.16 2.81
C MET A 121 -2.78 5.08 1.74
N TYR A 122 -3.95 4.72 1.24
CA TYR A 122 -4.12 3.77 0.15
C TYR A 122 -4.92 4.40 -0.99
N ILE A 123 -4.74 3.84 -2.17
CA ILE A 123 -5.49 4.21 -3.37
C ILE A 123 -5.97 2.94 -4.05
N VAL A 124 -7.27 2.88 -4.33
CA VAL A 124 -7.94 1.66 -4.81
C VAL A 124 -8.88 2.05 -5.94
N GLU A 125 -8.90 1.23 -6.99
CA GLU A 125 -9.94 1.32 -8.02
C GLU A 125 -11.13 0.48 -7.56
N ALA A 126 -12.30 1.10 -7.52
CA ALA A 126 -13.53 0.40 -7.26
C ALA A 126 -14.04 -0.30 -8.53
N PRO A 127 -14.74 -1.44 -8.42
CA PRO A 127 -15.29 -2.13 -9.60
C PRO A 127 -16.26 -1.31 -10.45
N TRP A 128 -16.89 -0.28 -9.88
CA TRP A 128 -17.75 0.66 -10.60
C TRP A 128 -16.98 1.80 -11.31
N GLY A 129 -15.65 1.80 -11.23
CA GLY A 129 -14.76 2.68 -11.99
C GLY A 129 -14.23 3.89 -11.24
N ASP A 130 -14.78 4.19 -10.05
CA ASP A 130 -14.31 5.28 -9.20
C ASP A 130 -12.94 4.99 -8.60
N LEU A 131 -12.22 6.07 -8.29
CA LEU A 131 -11.00 6.02 -7.52
C LEU A 131 -11.32 6.29 -6.06
N LEU A 132 -10.93 5.37 -5.18
CA LEU A 132 -11.10 5.49 -3.74
C LEU A 132 -9.76 5.81 -3.08
N GLN A 133 -9.77 6.76 -2.15
CA GLN A 133 -8.68 7.01 -1.24
C GLN A 133 -9.06 6.51 0.15
N VAL A 134 -8.18 5.73 0.77
CA VAL A 134 -8.44 5.13 2.08
C VAL A 134 -7.40 5.60 3.08
N TRP A 135 -7.86 6.11 4.21
CA TRP A 135 -7.04 6.62 5.30
C TRP A 135 -7.14 5.63 6.45
N ARG A 136 -6.02 5.10 6.92
CA ARG A 136 -5.95 4.18 8.05
C ARG A 136 -5.10 4.78 9.15
N SER A 137 -5.74 5.09 10.26
CA SER A 137 -5.11 5.67 11.45
C SER A 137 -4.89 4.59 12.49
N TYR A 138 -3.76 4.68 13.17
CA TYR A 138 -3.35 3.77 14.21
C TYR A 138 -3.71 4.31 15.61
N GLU A 139 -4.07 3.39 16.50
CA GLU A 139 -4.20 3.63 17.93
C GLU A 139 -3.07 2.91 18.65
N TYR A 140 -2.30 3.68 19.42
CA TYR A 140 -1.28 3.16 20.31
C TYR A 140 -1.95 2.68 21.57
N ILE A 141 -1.85 1.38 21.85
CA ILE A 141 -2.38 0.81 23.08
C ILE A 141 -1.34 1.05 24.16
N GLU A 142 -1.57 2.05 25.01
CA GLU A 142 -0.84 2.20 26.27
C GLU A 142 -1.38 1.18 27.28
N GLY A 143 -0.58 0.19 27.65
CA GLY A 143 -0.84 -0.60 28.87
C GLY A 143 -0.30 -2.05 28.91
N ASP A 144 0.45 -2.35 29.97
CA ASP A 144 0.47 -3.58 30.78
C ASP A 144 0.37 -4.96 30.10
N TYR A 145 1.07 -5.20 28.98
CA TYR A 145 1.31 -6.56 28.44
C TYR A 145 2.47 -7.30 29.16
N GLU A 146 2.77 -6.93 30.41
CA GLU A 146 3.81 -7.55 31.26
C GLU A 146 3.42 -8.94 31.81
N ALA A 147 2.20 -9.44 31.54
CA ALA A 147 1.74 -10.69 32.17
C ALA A 147 2.16 -11.98 31.44
N ASP A 148 2.42 -11.94 30.12
CA ASP A 148 2.63 -13.17 29.32
C ASP A 148 3.94 -13.22 28.52
N LEU A 149 4.79 -12.20 28.61
CA LEU A 149 6.10 -12.19 27.95
C LEU A 149 7.19 -11.92 28.97
N HIS A 150 7.56 -12.95 29.75
CA HIS A 150 8.68 -12.88 30.69
C HIS A 150 10.06 -12.60 30.05
N ASP A 151 10.13 -12.48 28.71
CA ASP A 151 11.33 -12.15 27.93
C ASP A 151 11.09 -11.04 26.86
N ALA A 152 10.02 -10.24 26.98
CA ALA A 152 9.77 -9.15 26.03
C ALA A 152 10.80 -8.01 26.16
N ASP A 153 11.33 -7.57 25.02
CA ASP A 153 12.05 -6.31 24.90
C ASP A 153 11.10 -5.16 25.31
N PRO A 154 11.49 -4.25 26.23
CA PRO A 154 10.67 -3.09 26.63
C PRO A 154 10.25 -2.14 25.49
N ALA A 155 10.69 -2.38 24.25
CA ALA A 155 10.30 -1.64 23.04
C ALA A 155 9.06 -2.18 22.29
N ILE A 156 8.33 -3.18 22.80
CA ILE A 156 7.10 -3.69 22.16
C ILE A 156 5.95 -2.66 22.29
N SER A 157 5.87 -1.74 21.32
CA SER A 157 4.64 -0.98 21.07
C SER A 157 3.68 -1.85 20.27
N VAL A 158 2.53 -2.15 20.85
CA VAL A 158 1.38 -2.73 20.15
C VAL A 158 0.57 -1.58 19.55
N VAL A 159 0.39 -1.64 18.25
CA VAL A 159 -0.36 -0.64 17.48
C VAL A 159 -1.49 -1.38 16.81
N ASN A 160 -2.72 -0.87 16.97
CA ASN A 160 -3.90 -1.41 16.30
C ASN A 160 -4.48 -0.39 15.33
N THR A 161 -5.26 -0.85 14.36
CA THR A 161 -6.08 0.05 13.54
C THR A 161 -7.23 0.62 14.38
N GLY A 162 -7.23 1.94 14.55
CA GLY A 162 -8.28 2.66 15.29
C GLY A 162 -9.38 3.20 14.39
N GLU A 163 -9.01 3.71 13.21
CA GLU A 163 -9.97 4.31 12.28
C GLU A 163 -9.61 3.97 10.83
N ILE A 164 -10.63 3.68 10.03
CA ILE A 164 -10.55 3.65 8.56
C ILE A 164 -11.59 4.60 7.99
N LYS A 165 -11.13 5.59 7.22
CA LYS A 165 -11.99 6.48 6.43
C LYS A 165 -11.78 6.25 4.94
N ILE A 166 -12.88 6.27 4.19
CA ILE A 166 -12.86 6.04 2.75
C ILE A 166 -13.44 7.27 2.07
N PHE A 167 -12.77 7.71 1.01
CA PHE A 167 -13.19 8.85 0.22
C PHE A 167 -13.29 8.46 -1.25
N SER A 168 -14.44 8.73 -1.86
CA SER A 168 -14.53 8.75 -3.32
C SER A 168 -13.85 10.00 -3.86
N VAL A 169 -13.05 9.84 -4.91
CA VAL A 169 -12.26 10.90 -5.53
C VAL A 169 -12.95 11.39 -6.78
N ASP A 170 -13.36 12.65 -6.77
CA ASP A 170 -13.84 13.36 -7.95
C ASP A 170 -12.66 14.09 -8.60
N THR A 171 -12.18 13.53 -9.71
CA THR A 171 -11.01 14.04 -10.44
C THR A 171 -11.31 15.30 -11.24
N VAL A 172 -12.59 15.58 -11.53
CA VAL A 172 -13.02 16.76 -12.29
C VAL A 172 -13.09 17.97 -11.38
N GLU A 173 -13.80 17.82 -10.26
CA GLU A 173 -13.97 18.87 -9.25
C GLU A 173 -12.78 18.94 -8.28
N LYS A 174 -11.82 18.01 -8.40
CA LYS A 174 -10.62 17.91 -7.56
C LYS A 174 -10.94 17.86 -6.07
N LYS A 175 -11.96 17.10 -5.72
CA LYS A 175 -12.44 16.95 -4.33
C LYS A 175 -12.53 15.48 -3.95
N ARG A 176 -12.56 15.25 -2.64
CA ARG A 176 -12.80 13.93 -2.06
C ARG A 176 -14.08 13.98 -1.22
N VAL A 177 -14.91 12.97 -1.32
CA VAL A 177 -16.18 12.87 -0.58
C VAL A 177 -16.12 11.62 0.29
N GLU A 178 -16.25 11.79 1.60
CA GLU A 178 -16.26 10.65 2.53
C GLU A 178 -17.46 9.75 2.25
N ILE A 179 -17.21 8.45 2.13
CA ILE A 179 -18.24 7.42 2.01
C ILE A 179 -18.17 6.47 3.20
N LYS A 180 -19.33 6.01 3.66
CA LYS A 180 -19.47 5.12 4.83
C LYS A 180 -19.96 3.73 4.46
N ASN A 181 -20.28 3.53 3.19
CA ASN A 181 -20.72 2.27 2.63
C ASN A 181 -19.95 1.97 1.35
N LEU A 182 -19.63 0.70 1.15
CA LEU A 182 -19.02 0.14 -0.06
C LEU A 182 -20.04 -0.55 -0.97
N ASP A 183 -21.34 -0.47 -0.63
CA ASP A 183 -22.47 -0.94 -1.45
C ASP A 183 -22.27 -2.36 -1.99
N GLY A 184 -22.20 -3.34 -1.08
CA GLY A 184 -21.95 -4.74 -1.46
C GLY A 184 -20.50 -5.06 -1.84
N HIS A 185 -19.54 -4.22 -1.45
CA HIS A 185 -18.11 -4.47 -1.66
C HIS A 185 -17.31 -4.46 -0.36
N VAL A 186 -16.07 -4.94 -0.46
CA VAL A 186 -15.11 -4.99 0.65
C VAL A 186 -13.74 -4.56 0.19
N LEU A 187 -12.96 -4.00 1.11
CA LEU A 187 -11.58 -3.59 0.85
C LEU A 187 -10.60 -4.59 1.45
N PHE A 188 -9.49 -4.80 0.74
CA PHE A 188 -8.31 -5.49 1.24
C PHE A 188 -7.12 -4.53 1.20
N LEU A 189 -6.56 -4.21 2.37
CA LEU A 189 -5.47 -3.25 2.55
C LEU A 189 -4.23 -3.95 3.15
N GLY A 190 -3.05 -3.44 2.82
CA GLY A 190 -1.81 -3.93 3.41
C GLY A 190 -0.58 -3.58 2.59
N HIS A 191 0.47 -4.38 2.78
CA HIS A 191 1.78 -4.09 2.19
C HIS A 191 1.85 -4.35 0.69
N ASN A 192 0.93 -5.14 0.12
CA ASN A 192 0.80 -5.33 -1.33
C ASN A 192 -0.30 -4.43 -1.92
N GLN A 193 -0.66 -4.66 -3.19
CA GLN A 193 -1.70 -3.88 -3.86
C GLN A 193 -3.03 -3.95 -3.09
N SER A 194 -3.60 -2.79 -2.82
CA SER A 194 -4.92 -2.63 -2.21
C SER A 194 -6.02 -3.01 -3.23
N LEU A 195 -7.07 -3.70 -2.77
CA LEU A 195 -8.13 -4.23 -3.66
C LEU A 195 -9.52 -3.87 -3.15
N CYS A 196 -10.46 -3.67 -4.07
CA CYS A 196 -11.88 -3.57 -3.80
C CYS A 196 -12.59 -4.71 -4.54
N LEU A 197 -13.27 -5.59 -3.79
CA LEU A 197 -13.88 -6.81 -4.34
C LEU A 197 -15.39 -6.81 -4.12
N SER A 198 -16.12 -7.35 -5.08
CA SER A 198 -17.57 -7.55 -4.99
C SER A 198 -17.90 -8.72 -4.07
N MET A 199 -18.88 -8.53 -3.19
CA MET A 199 -19.45 -9.58 -2.35
C MET A 199 -20.19 -10.64 -3.17
N GLU A 200 -20.65 -10.33 -4.39
CA GLU A 200 -21.32 -11.30 -5.25
C GLU A 200 -20.39 -12.45 -5.65
N GLU A 201 -19.12 -12.14 -5.88
CA GLU A 201 -18.07 -13.13 -6.18
C GLU A 201 -17.59 -13.86 -4.92
N TYR A 202 -17.68 -13.20 -3.76
CA TYR A 202 -17.15 -13.67 -2.48
C TYR A 202 -18.18 -13.58 -1.34
N PRO A 203 -19.28 -14.36 -1.38
CA PRO A 203 -20.42 -14.20 -0.47
C PRO A 203 -20.12 -14.53 1.00
N ASN A 204 -18.95 -15.11 1.30
CA ASN A 204 -18.53 -15.44 2.67
C ASN A 204 -17.83 -14.28 3.39
N LEU A 205 -17.53 -13.18 2.70
CA LEU A 205 -16.95 -12.00 3.30
C LEU A 205 -18.02 -11.21 4.09
N LYS A 206 -17.61 -10.26 4.93
CA LYS A 206 -18.54 -9.39 5.65
C LYS A 206 -18.76 -8.11 4.86
N GLU A 207 -20.00 -7.80 4.53
CA GLU A 207 -20.35 -6.58 3.78
C GLU A 207 -19.94 -5.31 4.56
N ASN A 208 -19.41 -4.31 3.86
CA ASN A 208 -18.97 -3.04 4.43
C ASN A 208 -17.87 -3.19 5.50
N TYR A 209 -17.00 -4.19 5.30
CA TYR A 209 -15.77 -4.35 6.07
C TYR A 209 -14.54 -4.05 5.23
N THR A 210 -13.50 -3.62 5.92
CA THR A 210 -12.14 -3.59 5.41
C THR A 210 -11.31 -4.67 6.07
N TYR A 211 -10.69 -5.54 5.28
CA TYR A 211 -9.72 -6.54 5.72
C TYR A 211 -8.33 -5.93 5.58
N PHE A 212 -7.52 -5.98 6.64
CA PHE A 212 -6.20 -5.36 6.61
C PHE A 212 -5.11 -6.26 7.18
N THR A 213 -3.90 -6.13 6.64
CA THR A 213 -2.67 -6.68 7.23
C THR A 213 -1.78 -5.57 7.75
N ASP A 214 -0.81 -5.94 8.59
CA ASP A 214 0.17 -4.99 9.11
C ASP A 214 1.16 -4.59 8.01
N ASP A 215 1.22 -3.29 7.74
CA ASP A 215 2.13 -2.67 6.81
C ASP A 215 2.83 -1.45 7.42
N ASN A 216 2.86 -1.34 8.76
CA ASN A 216 3.55 -0.28 9.46
C ASN A 216 5.06 -0.35 9.20
N ASP A 217 5.65 0.75 8.72
CA ASP A 217 7.03 0.77 8.25
C ASP A 217 8.03 0.38 9.36
N LEU A 218 7.77 0.75 10.60
CA LEU A 218 8.62 0.39 11.75
C LEU A 218 8.55 -1.12 12.06
N SER A 219 7.36 -1.72 11.88
CA SER A 219 7.15 -3.17 12.02
C SER A 219 7.87 -3.96 10.92
N LEU A 220 7.90 -3.42 9.70
CA LEU A 220 8.49 -4.07 8.53
C LEU A 220 10.02 -4.15 8.60
N PHE A 221 10.68 -3.08 9.05
CA PHE A 221 12.15 -2.95 8.93
C PHE A 221 12.94 -3.15 10.23
N GLY A 222 12.29 -3.21 11.40
CA GLY A 222 13.02 -3.28 12.67
C GLY A 222 12.38 -4.13 13.77
N ARG A 223 11.05 -4.28 13.77
CA ARG A 223 10.33 -4.94 14.88
C ARG A 223 9.76 -6.29 14.47
N LYS A 224 10.63 -7.20 14.02
CA LYS A 224 10.27 -8.53 13.49
C LYS A 224 9.49 -9.40 14.49
N ASN A 225 9.69 -9.19 15.80
CA ASN A 225 9.03 -9.93 16.87
C ASN A 225 7.70 -9.32 17.34
N ASN A 226 7.37 -8.08 16.97
CA ASN A 226 6.13 -7.45 17.41
C ASN A 226 4.90 -8.16 16.84
N ARG A 227 3.84 -8.21 17.65
CA ARG A 227 2.52 -8.62 17.20
C ARG A 227 2.10 -7.79 15.99
N ARG A 228 1.54 -8.45 14.97
CA ARG A 228 1.06 -7.79 13.76
C ARG A 228 -0.40 -7.34 13.89
N ASP A 229 -0.66 -6.12 13.43
CA ASP A 229 -2.01 -5.58 13.30
C ASP A 229 -2.72 -6.13 12.06
N ILE A 230 -3.41 -7.26 12.25
CA ILE A 230 -4.16 -7.97 11.22
C ILE A 230 -5.57 -8.16 11.74
N GLY A 231 -6.55 -7.78 10.93
CA GLY A 231 -7.92 -7.75 11.38
C GLY A 231 -8.92 -7.41 10.29
N LEU A 232 -10.16 -7.27 10.76
CA LEU A 232 -11.24 -6.67 10.00
C LEU A 232 -11.66 -5.37 10.68
N PHE A 233 -12.18 -4.44 9.88
CA PHE A 233 -12.71 -3.17 10.35
C PHE A 233 -14.14 -3.02 9.87
N ASP A 234 -15.08 -2.90 10.81
CA ASP A 234 -16.49 -2.61 10.53
C ASP A 234 -16.64 -1.11 10.28
N LEU A 235 -16.91 -0.73 9.03
CA LEU A 235 -17.05 0.68 8.63
C LEU A 235 -18.34 1.32 9.17
N LYS A 236 -19.36 0.51 9.50
CA LYS A 236 -20.64 1.00 10.00
C LYS A 236 -20.58 1.35 11.48
N HIS A 237 -19.91 0.50 12.27
CA HIS A 237 -19.80 0.69 13.72
C HIS A 237 -18.46 1.29 14.16
N ASN A 238 -17.53 1.50 13.21
CA ASN A 238 -16.18 1.99 13.46
C ASN A 238 -15.46 1.15 14.53
N SER A 239 -15.43 -0.17 14.32
CA SER A 239 -14.86 -1.11 15.27
C SER A 239 -13.94 -2.12 14.60
N ARG A 240 -12.84 -2.44 15.29
CA ARG A 240 -11.83 -3.39 14.85
C ARG A 240 -12.05 -4.77 15.43
N GLU A 241 -11.93 -5.80 14.61
CA GLU A 241 -12.08 -7.22 14.97
C GLU A 241 -10.78 -8.00 14.65
N GLU A 242 -10.52 -9.07 15.41
CA GLU A 242 -9.44 -10.00 15.07
C GLU A 242 -9.85 -10.87 13.88
N LEU A 243 -8.96 -11.01 12.89
CA LEU A 243 -9.21 -11.92 11.76
C LEU A 243 -9.29 -13.38 12.21
N VAL A 244 -8.39 -13.77 13.13
CA VAL A 244 -8.35 -15.08 13.78
C VAL A 244 -7.86 -14.87 15.21
N SER A 245 -8.50 -15.55 16.17
CA SER A 245 -8.14 -15.53 17.59
C SER A 245 -7.98 -16.96 18.14
N PRO A 246 -6.86 -17.31 18.78
CA PRO A 246 -5.62 -16.52 18.90
C PRO A 246 -4.90 -16.39 17.54
N GLN A 247 -3.95 -15.46 17.43
CA GLN A 247 -3.13 -15.33 16.22
C GLN A 247 -2.25 -16.57 16.02
N LEU A 248 -2.42 -17.27 14.89
CA LEU A 248 -1.73 -18.54 14.61
C LEU A 248 -0.54 -18.40 13.65
N TRP A 249 -0.19 -17.18 13.24
CA TRP A 249 0.82 -16.91 12.21
C TRP A 249 2.12 -16.35 12.78
N SER A 250 3.20 -16.47 11.98
CA SER A 250 4.46 -15.79 12.25
C SER A 250 4.29 -14.27 12.22
N ASN A 251 5.02 -13.57 13.09
CA ASN A 251 5.13 -12.12 13.02
C ASN A 251 6.00 -11.68 11.83
N PHE A 252 6.78 -12.56 11.19
CA PHE A 252 7.64 -12.17 10.06
C PHE A 252 7.66 -13.24 8.95
N PRO A 253 7.67 -12.86 7.66
CA PRO A 253 7.55 -11.50 7.12
C PRO A 253 6.13 -10.93 7.31
N ALA A 254 5.93 -9.66 6.95
CA ALA A 254 4.59 -9.08 6.98
C ALA A 254 3.64 -9.83 6.04
N PRO A 255 2.40 -10.11 6.49
CA PRO A 255 1.46 -10.85 5.67
C PRO A 255 0.97 -10.00 4.51
N VAL A 256 0.80 -10.66 3.37
CA VAL A 256 0.27 -10.07 2.13
C VAL A 256 -0.98 -10.82 1.71
N TRP A 257 -1.90 -10.11 1.08
CA TRP A 257 -3.09 -10.72 0.48
C TRP A 257 -2.72 -11.41 -0.82
N ILE A 258 -3.21 -12.62 -1.02
CA ILE A 258 -3.01 -13.38 -2.26
C ILE A 258 -4.40 -13.73 -2.81
N THR A 259 -4.68 -13.29 -4.03
CA THR A 259 -5.86 -13.72 -4.79
C THR A 259 -5.42 -14.83 -5.74
N PRO A 260 -5.60 -16.11 -5.39
CA PRO A 260 -5.17 -17.20 -6.25
C PRO A 260 -5.97 -17.19 -7.57
N SER A 261 -5.28 -17.01 -8.70
CA SER A 261 -5.88 -17.20 -10.02
C SER A 261 -5.94 -18.69 -10.36
N PHE A 262 -7.06 -19.34 -10.08
CA PHE A 262 -7.26 -20.78 -10.33
C PHE A 262 -7.20 -21.18 -11.81
N THR A 263 -7.32 -20.23 -12.75
CA THR A 263 -7.16 -20.47 -14.19
C THR A 263 -5.79 -21.08 -14.54
N LYS A 264 -4.74 -20.80 -13.76
CA LYS A 264 -3.39 -21.38 -13.94
C LYS A 264 -3.18 -22.73 -13.24
N LEU A 265 -4.00 -23.08 -12.24
CA LEU A 265 -3.93 -24.38 -11.55
C LEU A 265 -4.44 -25.55 -12.41
N ASN A 266 -5.29 -25.27 -13.41
CA ASN A 266 -5.80 -26.29 -14.33
C ASN A 266 -4.79 -26.76 -15.39
N PHE A 267 -3.67 -26.06 -15.59
CA PHE A 267 -2.60 -26.52 -16.48
C PHE A 267 -1.73 -27.61 -15.85
N ALA A 268 -1.69 -27.70 -14.52
CA ALA A 268 -0.93 -28.75 -13.82
C ALA A 268 -1.66 -30.10 -13.76
N LYS A 269 -2.97 -30.14 -14.06
CA LYS A 269 -3.80 -31.37 -14.01
C LYS A 269 -4.06 -32.04 -15.38
N LYS A 270 -3.50 -31.52 -16.48
CA LYS A 270 -3.67 -32.09 -17.84
C LYS A 270 -2.41 -32.79 -18.39
N LYS A 271 -1.54 -33.31 -17.53
CA LYS A 271 -0.56 -34.33 -17.89
C LYS A 271 -0.84 -35.56 -17.05
N HIS A 272 -1.74 -36.43 -17.51
CA HIS A 272 -1.83 -37.88 -17.26
C HIS A 272 -3.20 -38.37 -17.78
N LEU A 273 -3.26 -38.60 -19.09
CA LEU A 273 -4.13 -39.56 -19.76
C LEU A 273 -3.41 -39.99 -21.04
#